data_AF-A0ABD0S012-F1
#
_entry.id   AF-A0ABD0S012-F1
#
_cell.length_a   1.000
_cell.length_b   1.000
_cell.length_c   1.000
_cell.angle_alpha   90.00
_cell.angle_beta   90.00
_cell.angle_gamma   90.00
#
_symmetry.space_group_name_H-M   'P 1'
#
loop_
_entity.id
_entity.type
_entity.pdbx_description
1 polymer ?
#
loop_
_entity_poly.entity_id
_entity_poly.type
_entity_poly.pdbx_seq_one_letter_code
_entity_poly.pdbx_strand_id
1 'polypeptide(L)'
;AGVGRTGCFIVIDAMLERVKQEKTIDVYGHVTLMRSQRNYMVQTEEQYVFIYDALLEAVSCGNTEVPARNLYAYIQRLSQTEPPEHISGMEQEFK
;
A
#
# COMPACT_ATOMS: atom_id res chain seq x y z
N ALA A 1 6.11 -17.94 -17.50
CA ALA A 1 7.27 -18.02 -16.57
C ALA A 1 6.85 -17.98 -15.10
N GLY A 2 5.92 -17.10 -14.70
CA GLY A 2 5.37 -17.09 -13.33
C GLY A 2 6.39 -16.64 -12.28
N VAL A 3 7.21 -15.64 -12.62
CA VAL A 3 8.32 -15.15 -11.78
C VAL A 3 8.42 -13.62 -11.74
N GLY A 4 8.12 -12.92 -12.86
CA GLY A 4 8.09 -11.45 -12.91
C GLY A 4 6.87 -10.84 -12.20
N ARG A 5 5.75 -10.68 -12.92
CA ARG A 5 4.47 -10.16 -12.34
C ARG A 5 3.99 -10.93 -11.11
N THR A 6 4.13 -12.26 -11.11
CA THR A 6 3.85 -13.11 -9.95
C THR A 6 4.71 -12.71 -8.75
N GLY A 7 6.00 -12.39 -8.98
CA GLY A 7 6.88 -11.90 -7.94
C GLY A 7 6.45 -10.54 -7.39
N CYS A 8 6.10 -9.59 -8.27
CA CYS A 8 5.56 -8.30 -7.84
C CYS A 8 4.36 -8.45 -6.91
N PHE A 9 3.39 -9.26 -7.31
CA PHE A 9 2.18 -9.49 -6.51
C PHE A 9 2.50 -10.05 -5.11
N ILE A 10 3.34 -11.09 -5.03
CA ILE A 10 3.72 -11.71 -3.76
C ILE A 10 4.46 -10.71 -2.86
N VAL A 11 5.43 -9.95 -3.41
CA VAL A 11 6.21 -8.99 -2.62
C VAL A 11 5.30 -7.88 -2.08
N ILE A 12 4.44 -7.32 -2.93
CA ILE A 12 3.53 -6.24 -2.52
C ILE A 12 2.61 -6.75 -1.40
N ASP A 13 1.98 -7.90 -1.57
CA ASP A 13 1.10 -8.50 -0.56
C ASP A 13 1.83 -8.72 0.79
N ALA A 14 3.00 -9.35 0.76
CA ALA A 14 3.80 -9.61 1.95
C ALA A 14 4.25 -8.32 2.65
N MET A 15 4.63 -7.29 1.89
CA MET A 15 5.07 -6.01 2.45
C MET A 15 3.90 -5.18 3.00
N LEU A 16 2.71 -5.22 2.37
CA LEU A 16 1.52 -4.58 2.92
C LEU A 16 1.12 -5.21 4.25
N GLU A 17 1.21 -6.53 4.38
CA GLU A 17 0.93 -7.21 5.66
C GLU A 17 1.97 -6.86 6.72
N ARG A 18 3.25 -6.80 6.34
CA ARG A 18 4.34 -6.37 7.23
C ARG A 18 4.15 -4.93 7.73
N VAL A 19 3.76 -3.99 6.86
CA VAL A 19 3.53 -2.60 7.25
C VAL A 19 2.43 -2.48 8.30
N LYS A 20 1.38 -3.30 8.24
CA LYS A 20 0.32 -3.30 9.26
C LYS A 20 0.87 -3.66 10.65
N GLN A 21 1.79 -4.62 10.71
CA GLN A 21 2.29 -5.20 11.96
C GLN A 21 3.52 -4.48 12.52
N GLU A 22 4.48 -4.15 11.65
CA GLU A 22 5.82 -3.69 12.05
C GLU A 22 6.11 -2.23 11.68
N LYS A 23 5.29 -1.61 10.83
CA LYS A 23 5.54 -0.25 10.28
C LYS A 23 6.89 -0.13 9.55
N THR A 24 7.38 -1.23 8.98
CA THR A 24 8.63 -1.29 8.19
C THR A 24 8.42 -2.03 6.87
N ILE A 25 9.33 -1.82 5.92
CA ILE A 25 9.34 -2.46 4.60
C ILE A 25 10.75 -2.98 4.32
N ASP A 26 10.86 -4.17 3.73
CA ASP A 26 12.13 -4.74 3.27
C ASP A 26 11.95 -5.49 1.93
N VAL A 27 11.78 -4.72 0.86
CA VAL A 27 11.62 -5.27 -0.50
C VAL A 27 12.87 -6.05 -0.93
N TYR A 28 14.07 -5.55 -0.61
CA TYR A 28 15.33 -6.18 -0.99
C TYR A 28 15.49 -7.56 -0.35
N GLY A 29 15.31 -7.63 0.99
CA GLY A 29 15.40 -8.88 1.73
C GLY A 29 14.34 -9.87 1.28
N HIS A 30 13.11 -9.41 1.04
CA HIS A 30 12.03 -10.29 0.59
C HIS A 30 12.25 -10.84 -0.83
N VAL A 31 12.68 -10.02 -1.79
CA VAL A 31 13.02 -10.49 -3.15
C VAL A 31 14.21 -11.44 -3.11
N THR A 32 15.21 -11.17 -2.28
CA THR A 32 16.37 -12.07 -2.08
C THR A 32 15.92 -13.43 -1.54
N LEU A 33 15.03 -13.45 -0.54
CA LEU A 33 14.43 -14.66 0.00
C LEU A 33 13.63 -15.42 -1.07
N MET A 34 12.80 -14.73 -1.84
CA MET A 34 12.00 -15.39 -2.89
C MET A 34 12.88 -16.03 -3.97
N ARG A 35 14.01 -15.40 -4.31
CA ARG A 35 14.97 -15.94 -5.28
C ARG A 35 15.69 -17.20 -4.80
N SER A 36 15.74 -17.46 -3.49
CA SER A 36 16.24 -18.74 -2.96
C SER A 36 15.25 -19.90 -3.15
N GLN A 37 13.95 -19.59 -3.33
CA GLN A 37 12.88 -20.57 -3.48
C GLN A 37 12.49 -20.79 -4.95
N ARG A 38 12.57 -19.75 -5.77
CA ARG A 38 12.26 -19.81 -7.21
C ARG A 38 13.14 -18.84 -7.98
N ASN A 39 13.68 -19.28 -9.11
CA ASN A 39 14.59 -18.49 -9.91
C ASN A 39 13.91 -17.23 -10.48
N TYR A 40 14.68 -16.14 -10.55
CA TYR A 40 14.29 -14.88 -11.22
C TYR A 40 12.98 -14.25 -10.71
N MET A 41 12.59 -14.46 -9.45
CA MET A 41 11.48 -13.71 -8.86
C MET A 41 11.76 -12.21 -8.95
N VAL A 42 10.80 -11.47 -9.51
CA VAL A 42 10.94 -10.08 -9.99
C VAL A 42 12.07 -10.00 -11.04
N GLN A 43 11.69 -10.02 -12.32
CA GLN A 43 12.63 -10.28 -13.42
C GLN A 43 13.32 -9.04 -13.96
N THR A 44 12.67 -7.88 -13.88
CA THR A 44 13.16 -6.63 -14.46
C THR A 44 13.30 -5.56 -13.39
N GLU A 45 14.16 -4.58 -13.66
CA GLU A 45 14.30 -3.40 -12.80
C GLU A 45 12.99 -2.61 -12.70
N GLU A 46 12.28 -2.42 -13.83
CA GLU A 46 10.98 -1.76 -13.85
C GLU A 46 9.95 -2.42 -12.91
N GLN A 47 9.96 -3.75 -12.84
CA GLN A 47 9.10 -4.50 -11.90
C GLN A 47 9.51 -4.27 -10.44
N TYR A 48 10.81 -4.11 -10.18
CA TYR A 48 11.34 -3.83 -8.86
C TYR A 48 10.98 -2.40 -8.42
N VAL A 49 11.10 -1.42 -9.32
CA VAL A 49 10.66 -0.03 -9.09
C VAL A 49 9.15 0.02 -8.83
N PHE A 50 8.35 -0.66 -9.65
CA PHE A 50 6.90 -0.70 -9.50
C PHE A 50 6.46 -1.22 -8.12
N ILE A 51 7.20 -2.14 -7.51
CA ILE A 51 6.88 -2.61 -6.14
C ILE A 51 7.00 -1.46 -5.13
N TYR A 52 8.02 -0.61 -5.25
CA TYR A 52 8.16 0.55 -4.36
C TYR A 52 7.06 1.58 -4.60
N ASP A 53 6.72 1.86 -5.86
CA ASP A 53 5.65 2.80 -6.18
C ASP A 53 4.30 2.34 -5.61
N ALA A 54 3.96 1.06 -5.81
CA ALA A 54 2.72 0.48 -5.29
C ALA A 54 2.65 0.48 -3.75
N LEU A 55 3.77 0.20 -3.07
CA LEU A 55 3.83 0.24 -1.62
C LEU A 55 3.75 1.68 -1.10
N LEU A 56 4.39 2.63 -1.77
CA LEU A 56 4.31 4.05 -1.41
C LEU A 56 2.88 4.56 -1.53
N GLU A 57 2.19 4.25 -2.62
CA GLU A 57 0.77 4.61 -2.82
C GLU A 57 -0.11 4.03 -1.71
N ALA A 58 0.00 2.73 -1.45
CA ALA A 58 -0.81 2.06 -0.43
C ALA A 58 -0.57 2.60 0.99
N VAL A 59 0.67 2.98 1.33
CA VAL A 59 1.01 3.58 2.63
C VAL A 59 0.52 5.02 2.73
N SER A 60 0.61 5.78 1.64
CA SER A 60 0.25 7.19 1.62
C SER A 60 -1.27 7.39 1.65
N CYS A 61 -2.01 6.60 0.86
CA CYS A 61 -3.46 6.74 0.71
C CYS A 61 -4.26 5.92 1.73
N GLY A 62 -3.74 4.77 2.18
CA GLY A 62 -4.48 3.86 3.04
C GLY A 62 -5.71 3.26 2.35
N ASN A 63 -6.73 2.90 3.15
CA ASN A 63 -8.00 2.35 2.64
C ASN A 63 -9.12 3.38 2.78
N THR A 64 -9.61 3.90 1.65
CA THR A 64 -10.71 4.86 1.55
C THR A 64 -12.03 4.22 1.11
N GLU A 65 -12.09 2.88 1.02
CA GLU A 65 -13.34 2.18 0.69
C GLU A 65 -14.35 2.24 1.85
N VAL A 66 -15.59 2.59 1.51
CA VAL A 66 -16.69 2.73 2.50
C VAL A 66 -17.87 1.85 2.11
N PRO A 67 -18.31 0.91 2.99
CA PRO A 67 -19.56 0.19 2.77
C PRO A 67 -20.75 1.15 2.70
N ALA A 68 -21.67 0.97 1.74
CA ALA A 68 -22.79 1.88 1.52
C ALA A 68 -23.62 2.21 2.78
N ARG A 69 -23.82 1.22 3.67
CA ARG A 69 -24.50 1.40 4.97
C ARG A 69 -23.82 2.41 5.91
N ASN A 70 -22.52 2.63 5.73
CA ASN A 70 -21.70 3.52 6.55
C ASN A 70 -21.46 4.88 5.86
N LEU A 71 -21.94 5.07 4.62
CA LEU A 71 -21.61 6.25 3.81
C LEU A 71 -22.03 7.56 4.49
N TYR A 72 -23.25 7.62 5.06
CA TYR A 72 -23.72 8.82 5.75
C TYR A 72 -22.83 9.19 6.93
N ALA A 73 -22.46 8.19 7.76
CA ALA A 73 -21.58 8.40 8.91
C ALA A 73 -20.18 8.84 8.47
N TYR A 74 -19.65 8.28 7.38
CA TYR A 74 -18.36 8.66 6.82
C TYR A 74 -18.36 10.13 6.36
N ILE A 75 -19.38 10.56 5.61
CA ILE A 75 -19.51 11.96 5.16
C ILE A 75 -19.63 12.92 6.35
N GLN A 76 -20.40 12.54 7.38
CA GLN A 76 -20.51 13.33 8.61
C GLN A 76 -19.16 13.48 9.33
N ARG A 77 -18.33 12.44 9.32
CA ARG A 77 -16.97 12.50 9.87
C ARG A 77 -16.09 13.44 9.04
N LEU A 78 -16.06 13.30 7.72
CA LEU A 78 -15.23 14.14 6.84
C LEU A 78 -15.60 15.62 6.87
N SER A 79 -16.85 15.94 7.23
CA SER A 79 -17.32 17.33 7.35
C SER A 79 -16.79 18.03 8.61
N GLN A 80 -16.24 17.30 9.57
CA GLN A 80 -15.70 17.85 10.81
C GLN A 80 -14.27 18.36 10.59
N THR A 81 -13.90 19.41 11.31
CA THR A 81 -12.52 19.91 11.37
C THR A 81 -11.79 19.26 12.54
N GLU A 82 -10.60 18.70 12.30
CA GLU A 82 -9.78 18.09 13.33
C GLU A 82 -8.59 19.03 13.68
N PRO A 83 -8.36 19.41 14.95
CA PRO A 83 -7.16 20.16 15.32
C PRO A 83 -5.90 19.31 15.06
N PRO A 84 -4.75 19.87 14.65
CA PRO A 84 -4.37 21.30 14.58
C PRO A 84 -4.64 21.97 13.23
N GLU A 85 -5.06 21.19 12.23
CA GLU A 85 -5.25 21.65 10.86
C GLU A 85 -6.71 22.11 10.76
N HIS A 86 -6.95 23.42 10.74
CA HIS A 86 -8.30 24.02 10.68
C HIS A 86 -9.08 23.73 9.36
N ILE A 87 -8.80 22.61 8.71
CA ILE A 87 -9.39 22.11 7.48
C ILE A 87 -10.22 20.86 7.80
N SER A 88 -11.26 20.62 6.99
CA SER A 88 -12.11 19.43 7.16
C SER A 88 -11.38 18.17 6.68
N GLY A 89 -11.77 16.99 7.17
CA GLY A 89 -11.27 15.71 6.63
C GLY A 89 -11.52 15.57 5.13
N MET A 90 -12.62 16.13 4.62
CA MET A 90 -12.91 16.19 3.18
C MET A 90 -11.87 17.02 2.42
N GLU A 91 -11.42 18.14 2.99
CA GLU A 91 -10.40 18.99 2.38
C GLU A 91 -9.00 18.35 2.46
N GLN A 92 -8.71 17.60 3.53
CA GLN A 92 -7.49 16.81 3.64
C GLN A 92 -7.43 15.72 2.57
N GLU A 93 -8.52 14.96 2.36
CA GLU A 93 -8.57 13.89 1.36
C GLU A 93 -8.52 14.39 -0.10
N PHE A 94 -8.91 15.63 -0.37
CA PHE A 94 -8.90 16.20 -1.72
C PHE A 94 -7.55 16.79 -2.14
N LYS A 95 -6.66 17.05 -1.19
CA LYS A 95 -5.32 17.62 -1.45
C LYS A 95 -4.33 16.56 -1.92
#